data_AF-A0A2D3VGL0-F1
#
_entry.id   AF-A0A2D3VGL0-F1
#
_cell.length_a   1.000
_cell.length_b   1.000
_cell.length_c   1.000
_cell.angle_alpha   90.00
_cell.angle_beta   90.00
_cell.angle_gamma   90.00
#
_symmetry.space_group_name_H-M   'P 1'
#
loop_
_entity.id
_entity.type
_entity.pdbx_description
1 polymer ?
#
loop_
_entity_poly.entity_id
_entity_poly.type
_entity_poly.pdbx_seq_one_letter_code
_entity_poly.pdbx_strand_id
1 'polypeptide(L)'
;MPTENKKALLIGLSGISSSGKTTLARLLRDIFPRTFILHLDDFYKTDAEIPITSTGIQDWDCLESIDLLSFKQTLEYIHQHGEPPRSLTSKEDKNSVGEVAVDKILLEDLKWKASKWMFADAPPMAIIDGFLLFSEEMEEIRDLFDVKLFLRAEYNVMKTRREARSGYVTLEGFWEDPPGYVDAVVWPNYVKDHAFLFKDGDVEGEIDGEVLGRLGIEAMPDHARGDMTACLQWAYDVLDDALHAFTSRSC
;
A
#
# COMPACT_ATOMS: atom_id res chain seq x y z
N MET A 1 14.94 -21.94 -1.42
CA MET A 1 16.04 -21.68 -2.37
C MET A 1 17.05 -20.78 -1.66
N PRO A 2 18.35 -20.82 -1.99
CA PRO A 2 19.32 -19.95 -1.33
C PRO A 2 18.93 -18.49 -1.59
N THR A 3 18.98 -17.69 -0.54
CA THR A 3 18.72 -16.25 -0.51
C THR A 3 19.45 -15.55 -1.66
N GLU A 4 18.71 -15.24 -2.73
CA GLU A 4 19.20 -14.30 -3.74
C GLU A 4 19.56 -12.99 -3.03
N ASN A 5 20.64 -12.36 -3.49
CA ASN A 5 21.16 -11.12 -2.94
C ASN A 5 20.16 -9.99 -3.22
N LYS A 6 19.14 -9.86 -2.35
CA LYS A 6 18.04 -8.89 -2.48
C LYS A 6 18.64 -7.49 -2.52
N LYS A 7 18.40 -6.75 -3.60
CA LYS A 7 18.95 -5.40 -3.78
C LYS A 7 18.04 -4.28 -3.30
N ALA A 8 16.81 -4.58 -2.93
CA ALA A 8 15.86 -3.66 -2.30
C ALA A 8 15.09 -4.37 -1.19
N LEU A 9 14.64 -3.59 -0.20
CA LEU A 9 13.63 -4.01 0.76
C LEU A 9 12.24 -3.68 0.17
N LEU A 10 11.43 -4.71 -0.09
CA LEU A 10 10.07 -4.54 -0.61
C LEU A 10 9.08 -4.40 0.55
N ILE A 11 8.40 -3.26 0.62
CA ILE A 11 7.44 -2.93 1.68
C ILE A 11 6.05 -2.88 1.06
N GLY A 12 5.22 -3.87 1.34
CA GLY A 12 3.80 -3.82 0.98
C GLY A 12 3.06 -2.89 1.94
N LEU A 13 2.40 -1.86 1.42
CA LEU A 13 1.51 -0.99 2.17
C LEU A 13 0.09 -1.16 1.63
N SER A 14 -0.73 -1.92 2.38
CA SER A 14 -2.07 -2.28 1.97
C SER A 14 -3.15 -1.81 2.92
N GLY A 15 -4.41 -2.09 2.57
CA GLY A 15 -5.59 -1.60 3.27
C GLY A 15 -6.61 -0.99 2.32
N ILE A 16 -7.82 -0.77 2.83
CA ILE A 16 -8.95 -0.29 2.04
C ILE A 16 -8.67 1.02 1.30
N SER A 17 -9.38 1.25 0.19
CA SER A 17 -9.37 2.54 -0.52
C SER A 17 -9.65 3.70 0.45
N SER A 18 -9.03 4.86 0.20
CA SER A 18 -9.16 6.08 1.04
C SER A 18 -8.74 5.96 2.52
N SER A 19 -7.98 4.94 2.90
CA SER A 19 -7.45 4.78 4.28
C SER A 19 -6.25 5.69 4.62
N GLY A 20 -5.58 6.27 3.63
CA GLY A 20 -4.40 7.13 3.81
C GLY A 20 -3.06 6.52 3.39
N LYS A 21 -3.06 5.36 2.71
CA LYS A 21 -1.84 4.66 2.24
C LYS A 21 -0.89 5.55 1.47
N THR A 22 -1.36 6.20 0.39
CA THR A 22 -0.54 7.09 -0.44
C THR A 22 0.08 8.24 0.33
N THR A 23 -0.66 8.80 1.30
CA THR A 23 -0.15 9.81 2.21
C THR A 23 0.99 9.26 3.07
N LEU A 24 0.78 8.12 3.71
CA LEU A 24 1.80 7.48 4.54
C LEU A 24 3.04 7.10 3.72
N ALA A 25 2.86 6.51 2.52
CA ALA A 25 3.95 6.15 1.61
C ALA A 25 4.82 7.36 1.25
N ARG A 26 4.19 8.50 0.92
CA ARG A 26 4.91 9.76 0.60
C ARG A 26 5.68 10.29 1.80
N LEU A 27 5.08 10.28 3.00
CA LEU A 27 5.75 10.71 4.23
C LEU A 27 6.97 9.82 4.55
N LEU A 28 6.82 8.49 4.47
CA LEU A 28 7.91 7.55 4.71
C LEU A 28 9.02 7.69 3.67
N ARG A 29 8.67 7.87 2.39
CA ARG A 29 9.64 8.16 1.32
C ARG A 29 10.46 9.41 1.61
N ASP A 30 9.80 10.46 2.11
CA ASP A 30 10.46 11.74 2.42
C ASP A 30 11.29 11.69 3.73
N ILE A 31 11.02 10.70 4.61
CA ILE A 31 11.76 10.45 5.85
C ILE A 31 13.00 9.59 5.61
N PHE A 32 12.84 8.45 4.93
CA PHE A 32 13.91 7.47 4.79
C PHE A 32 14.72 7.69 3.51
N PRO A 33 16.07 7.67 3.60
CA PRO A 33 16.92 7.85 2.43
C PRO A 33 16.80 6.66 1.45
N ARG A 34 17.02 6.91 0.16
CA ARG A 34 16.97 5.89 -0.91
C ARG A 34 15.64 5.12 -0.96
N THR A 35 14.54 5.83 -0.74
CA THR A 35 13.18 5.27 -0.79
C THR A 35 12.44 5.76 -2.01
N PHE A 36 11.69 4.88 -2.66
CA PHE A 36 10.77 5.24 -3.74
C PHE A 36 9.44 4.51 -3.58
N ILE A 37 8.42 4.95 -4.33
CA ILE A 37 7.07 4.41 -4.26
C ILE A 37 6.70 3.79 -5.60
N LEU A 38 6.04 2.64 -5.54
CA LEU A 38 5.35 2.00 -6.64
C LEU A 38 3.86 1.95 -6.29
N HIS A 39 3.00 2.45 -7.16
CA HIS A 39 1.55 2.38 -6.95
C HIS A 39 0.95 1.20 -7.71
N LEU A 40 0.13 0.39 -7.05
CA LEU A 40 -0.62 -0.69 -7.70
C LEU A 40 -1.50 -0.14 -8.83
N ASP A 41 -2.06 1.05 -8.62
CA ASP A 41 -2.93 1.75 -9.56
C ASP A 41 -2.21 2.11 -10.88
N ASP A 42 -0.86 2.11 -10.93
CA ASP A 42 -0.12 2.26 -12.18
C ASP A 42 -0.26 1.06 -13.11
N PHE A 43 -0.77 -0.07 -12.60
CA PHE A 43 -0.97 -1.35 -13.28
C PHE A 43 -2.44 -1.66 -13.60
N TYR A 44 -3.34 -0.69 -13.52
CA TYR A 44 -4.67 -0.88 -14.10
C TYR A 44 -4.59 -1.24 -15.59
N LYS A 45 -5.48 -2.11 -16.03
CA LYS A 45 -5.72 -2.39 -17.45
C LYS A 45 -6.36 -1.17 -18.13
N THR A 46 -6.47 -1.23 -19.46
CA THR A 46 -7.16 -0.18 -20.22
C THR A 46 -8.64 -0.11 -19.82
N ASP A 47 -9.26 1.06 -19.99
CA ASP A 47 -10.64 1.30 -19.59
C ASP A 47 -11.59 0.27 -20.25
N ALA A 48 -11.30 -0.14 -21.49
CA ALA A 48 -12.04 -1.17 -22.23
C ALA A 48 -11.93 -2.59 -21.66
N GLU A 49 -10.88 -2.87 -20.89
CA GLU A 49 -10.59 -4.19 -20.29
C GLU A 49 -11.05 -4.30 -18.83
N ILE A 50 -11.53 -3.20 -18.24
CA ILE A 50 -12.06 -3.21 -16.88
C ILE A 50 -13.33 -4.07 -16.83
N PRO A 51 -13.41 -5.05 -15.91
CA PRO A 51 -14.59 -5.91 -15.77
C PRO A 51 -15.85 -5.10 -15.53
N ILE A 52 -17.00 -5.62 -15.97
CA ILE A 52 -18.31 -5.01 -15.73
C ILE A 52 -19.08 -5.91 -14.76
N THR A 53 -19.55 -5.34 -13.67
CA THR A 53 -20.38 -6.03 -12.68
C THR A 53 -21.72 -6.47 -13.30
N SER A 54 -22.44 -7.35 -12.60
CA SER A 54 -23.78 -7.79 -13.01
C SER A 54 -24.79 -6.64 -13.14
N THR A 55 -24.53 -5.49 -12.51
CA THR A 55 -25.35 -4.28 -12.58
C THR A 55 -24.92 -3.31 -13.67
N GLY A 56 -23.91 -3.65 -14.48
CA GLY A 56 -23.46 -2.83 -15.61
C GLY A 56 -22.47 -1.72 -15.25
N ILE A 57 -21.81 -1.81 -14.07
CA ILE A 57 -20.83 -0.82 -13.60
C ILE A 57 -19.42 -1.38 -13.83
N GLN A 58 -18.46 -0.56 -14.26
CA GLN A 58 -17.06 -0.98 -14.34
C GLN A 58 -16.49 -1.19 -12.94
N ASP A 59 -15.92 -2.37 -12.68
CA ASP A 59 -15.32 -2.73 -11.41
C ASP A 59 -13.81 -2.45 -11.42
N TRP A 60 -13.43 -1.27 -10.97
CA TRP A 60 -12.03 -0.90 -10.80
C TRP A 60 -11.41 -1.52 -9.54
N ASP A 61 -12.22 -1.89 -8.55
CA ASP A 61 -11.75 -2.29 -7.22
C ASP A 61 -11.70 -3.83 -7.10
N CYS A 62 -11.34 -4.53 -8.17
CA CYS A 62 -11.20 -6.00 -8.22
C CYS A 62 -9.83 -6.44 -8.74
N LEU A 63 -9.49 -7.72 -8.57
CA LEU A 63 -8.20 -8.24 -9.01
C LEU A 63 -8.04 -8.20 -10.54
N GLU A 64 -9.13 -8.49 -11.26
CA GLU A 64 -9.16 -8.59 -12.71
C GLU A 64 -9.00 -7.25 -13.41
N SER A 65 -9.11 -6.12 -12.70
CA SER A 65 -8.81 -4.78 -13.23
C SER A 65 -7.31 -4.51 -13.32
N ILE A 66 -6.47 -5.33 -12.69
CA ILE A 66 -5.01 -5.14 -12.61
C ILE A 66 -4.26 -6.07 -13.59
N ASP A 67 -3.24 -5.55 -14.27
CA ASP A 67 -2.23 -6.36 -14.96
C ASP A 67 -1.23 -6.94 -13.94
N LEU A 68 -1.64 -8.05 -13.32
CA LEU A 68 -0.84 -8.75 -12.33
C LEU A 68 0.49 -9.28 -12.87
N LEU A 69 0.55 -9.63 -14.16
CA LEU A 69 1.78 -10.15 -14.75
C LEU A 69 2.84 -9.05 -14.80
N SER A 70 2.48 -7.87 -15.33
CA SER A 70 3.37 -6.71 -15.36
C SER A 70 3.74 -6.24 -13.95
N PHE A 71 2.79 -6.29 -13.02
CA PHE A 71 3.04 -5.94 -11.63
C PHE A 71 4.07 -6.87 -10.98
N LYS A 72 3.86 -8.19 -11.08
CA LYS A 72 4.79 -9.21 -10.54
C LYS A 72 6.19 -9.05 -11.11
N GLN A 73 6.30 -8.91 -12.43
CA GLN A 73 7.59 -8.73 -13.12
C GLN A 73 8.30 -7.45 -12.66
N THR A 74 7.55 -6.38 -12.37
CA THR A 74 8.13 -5.13 -11.85
C THR A 74 8.68 -5.33 -10.43
N LEU A 75 7.96 -6.05 -9.56
CA LEU A 75 8.43 -6.35 -8.20
C LEU A 75 9.70 -7.22 -8.23
N GLU A 76 9.71 -8.26 -9.05
CA GLU A 76 10.89 -9.12 -9.25
C GLU A 76 12.08 -8.34 -9.81
N TYR A 77 11.83 -7.41 -10.75
CA TYR A 77 12.86 -6.53 -11.28
C TYR A 77 13.46 -5.65 -10.18
N ILE A 78 12.63 -4.97 -9.38
CA ILE A 78 13.07 -4.12 -8.27
C ILE A 78 13.90 -4.93 -7.28
N HIS A 79 13.46 -6.15 -6.97
CA HIS A 79 14.18 -7.06 -6.09
C HIS A 79 15.61 -7.33 -6.55
N GLN A 80 15.80 -7.53 -7.85
CA GLN A 80 17.09 -7.87 -8.47
C GLN A 80 17.98 -6.65 -8.77
N HIS A 81 17.40 -5.47 -8.93
CA HIS A 81 18.11 -4.27 -9.41
C HIS A 81 18.24 -3.17 -8.36
N GLY A 82 17.34 -3.11 -7.37
CA GLY A 82 17.31 -2.06 -6.35
C GLY A 82 16.61 -0.78 -6.80
N GLU A 83 16.06 -0.75 -8.01
CA GLU A 83 15.43 0.42 -8.62
C GLU A 83 14.25 -0.01 -9.52
N PRO A 84 13.26 0.86 -9.76
CA PRO A 84 12.16 0.55 -10.66
C PRO A 84 12.63 0.55 -12.14
N PRO A 85 11.96 -0.21 -13.03
CA PRO A 85 12.24 -0.15 -14.46
C PRO A 85 12.11 1.29 -15.00
N ARG A 86 13.05 1.74 -15.84
CA ARG A 86 13.05 3.11 -16.39
C ARG A 86 11.81 3.45 -17.23
N SER A 87 11.11 2.45 -17.75
CA SER A 87 9.87 2.62 -18.52
C SER A 87 8.66 2.91 -17.62
N LEU A 88 8.75 2.66 -16.32
CA LEU A 88 7.66 2.91 -15.39
C LEU A 88 7.49 4.42 -15.19
N THR A 89 6.30 4.94 -15.50
CA THR A 89 5.92 6.31 -15.24
C THR A 89 4.73 6.30 -14.30
N SER A 90 4.90 6.81 -13.07
CA SER A 90 3.78 6.86 -12.13
C SER A 90 2.76 7.92 -12.54
N LYS A 91 1.50 7.52 -12.58
CA LYS A 91 0.36 8.41 -12.79
C LYS A 91 -0.16 8.93 -11.46
N GLU A 92 -0.10 8.10 -10.42
CA GLU A 92 -0.58 8.44 -9.08
C GLU A 92 0.20 9.60 -8.44
N ASP A 93 1.48 9.77 -8.79
CA ASP A 93 2.27 10.95 -8.39
C ASP A 93 1.67 12.28 -8.88
N LYS A 94 0.81 12.26 -9.90
CA LYS A 94 0.09 13.44 -10.41
C LYS A 94 -1.17 13.76 -9.60
N ASN A 95 -1.67 12.82 -8.80
CA ASN A 95 -2.84 13.04 -7.96
C ASN A 95 -2.47 13.94 -6.78
N SER A 96 -3.32 14.94 -6.55
CA SER A 96 -3.17 15.89 -5.46
C SER A 96 -3.47 15.19 -4.14
N VAL A 97 -2.49 15.12 -3.25
CA VAL A 97 -2.74 14.80 -1.84
C VAL A 97 -2.98 16.15 -1.15
N GLY A 98 -4.17 16.32 -0.57
CA GLY A 98 -4.51 17.55 0.16
C GLY A 98 -3.55 17.81 1.33
N GLU A 99 -3.71 18.93 2.03
CA GLU A 99 -2.89 19.21 3.23
C GLU A 99 -3.02 18.06 4.23
N VAL A 100 -1.88 17.43 4.53
CA VAL A 100 -1.81 16.33 5.48
C VAL A 100 -1.56 16.93 6.87
N ALA A 101 -2.52 16.77 7.76
CA ALA A 101 -2.35 17.13 9.16
C ALA A 101 -1.44 16.11 9.87
N VAL A 102 -0.13 16.38 9.88
CA VAL A 102 0.89 15.64 10.64
C VAL A 102 1.67 16.62 11.51
N ASP A 103 2.00 16.21 12.72
CA ASP A 103 2.88 16.98 13.59
C ASP A 103 4.26 17.18 12.93
N LYS A 104 4.58 18.43 12.62
CA LYS A 104 5.84 18.81 11.96
C LYS A 104 7.06 18.54 12.84
N ILE A 105 6.93 18.64 14.17
CA ILE A 105 8.03 18.37 15.09
C ILE A 105 8.37 16.89 15.03
N LEU A 106 7.35 16.03 15.06
CA LEU A 106 7.55 14.60 14.90
C LEU A 106 8.19 14.27 13.54
N LEU A 107 7.66 14.83 12.45
CA LEU A 107 8.17 14.57 11.11
C LEU A 107 9.67 14.89 10.99
N GLU A 108 10.12 16.04 11.52
CA GLU A 108 11.54 16.42 11.49
C GLU A 108 12.41 15.55 12.42
N ASP A 109 11.89 15.13 13.58
CA ASP A 109 12.58 14.16 14.46
C ASP A 109 12.78 12.81 13.77
N LEU A 110 11.75 12.28 13.10
CA LEU A 110 11.83 11.02 12.35
C LEU A 110 12.81 11.10 11.18
N LYS A 111 12.81 12.21 10.41
CA LYS A 111 13.82 12.48 9.37
C LYS A 111 15.23 12.48 9.94
N TRP A 112 15.44 13.17 11.05
CA TRP A 112 16.75 13.22 11.71
C TRP A 112 17.20 11.82 12.14
N LYS A 113 16.32 11.04 12.78
CA LYS A 113 16.62 9.65 13.18
C LYS A 113 16.92 8.75 11.98
N ALA A 114 16.17 8.87 10.88
CA ALA A 114 16.39 8.07 9.66
C ALA A 114 17.69 8.42 8.92
N SER A 115 18.29 9.60 9.15
CA SER A 115 19.53 10.02 8.48
C SER A 115 20.70 9.03 8.68
N LYS A 116 20.68 8.26 9.78
CA LYS A 116 21.67 7.19 10.05
C LYS A 116 21.73 6.16 8.92
N TRP A 117 20.60 5.88 8.27
CA TRP A 117 20.49 4.89 7.17
C TRP A 117 21.15 5.36 5.88
N MET A 118 21.42 6.66 5.73
CA MET A 118 22.13 7.20 4.57
C MET A 118 23.56 6.64 4.48
N PHE A 119 24.20 6.43 5.65
CA PHE A 119 25.59 5.99 5.77
C PHE A 119 25.74 4.52 6.14
N ALA A 120 24.63 3.84 6.47
CA ALA A 120 24.61 2.40 6.68
C ALA A 120 24.61 1.64 5.35
N ASP A 121 25.09 0.39 5.37
CA ASP A 121 24.96 -0.57 4.26
C ASP A 121 23.52 -1.14 4.17
N ALA A 122 22.56 -0.23 4.10
CA ALA A 122 21.14 -0.51 4.00
C ALA A 122 20.70 -0.45 2.53
N PRO A 123 19.89 -1.41 2.06
CA PRO A 123 19.40 -1.41 0.69
C PRO A 123 18.42 -0.24 0.47
N PRO A 124 18.18 0.18 -0.78
CA PRO A 124 17.03 1.03 -1.09
C PRO A 124 15.73 0.36 -0.65
N MET A 125 14.74 1.19 -0.33
CA MET A 125 13.40 0.75 0.03
C MET A 125 12.42 1.05 -1.09
N ALA A 126 11.61 0.05 -1.46
CA ALA A 126 10.49 0.22 -2.36
C ALA A 126 9.20 0.09 -1.54
N ILE A 127 8.43 1.16 -1.44
CA ILE A 127 7.10 1.14 -0.83
C ILE A 127 6.07 0.89 -1.92
N ILE A 128 5.34 -0.21 -1.81
CA ILE A 128 4.32 -0.63 -2.77
C ILE A 128 2.98 -0.27 -2.16
N ASP A 129 2.35 0.78 -2.68
CA ASP A 129 1.07 1.30 -2.22
C ASP A 129 -0.07 0.69 -3.05
N GLY A 130 -0.93 -0.11 -2.42
CA GLY A 130 -2.01 -0.79 -3.15
C GLY A 130 -3.09 -1.38 -2.27
N PHE A 131 -4.34 -1.29 -2.70
CA PHE A 131 -5.49 -1.70 -1.90
C PHE A 131 -5.73 -3.22 -1.85
N LEU A 132 -5.19 -3.99 -2.80
CA LEU A 132 -5.36 -5.46 -2.89
C LEU A 132 -4.15 -6.28 -2.46
N LEU A 133 -3.04 -5.65 -2.08
CA LEU A 133 -1.75 -6.36 -1.94
C LEU A 133 -1.80 -7.54 -0.97
N PHE A 134 -2.71 -7.51 0.02
CA PHE A 134 -2.87 -8.59 0.99
C PHE A 134 -4.14 -9.41 0.81
N SER A 135 -4.83 -9.30 -0.32
CA SER A 135 -6.00 -10.14 -0.61
C SER A 135 -5.61 -11.63 -0.63
N GLU A 136 -6.60 -12.50 -0.41
CA GLU A 136 -6.36 -13.95 -0.43
C GLU A 136 -5.78 -14.41 -1.78
N GLU A 137 -6.29 -13.86 -2.88
CA GLU A 137 -5.87 -14.15 -4.26
C GLU A 137 -4.48 -13.59 -4.62
N MET A 138 -3.94 -12.66 -3.82
CA MET A 138 -2.61 -12.06 -4.00
C MET A 138 -1.50 -12.78 -3.23
N GLU A 139 -1.68 -14.04 -2.81
CA GLU A 139 -0.70 -14.78 -2.01
C GLU A 139 0.73 -14.73 -2.56
N GLU A 140 0.92 -15.06 -3.85
CA GLU A 140 2.26 -15.06 -4.45
C GLU A 140 2.93 -13.68 -4.45
N ILE A 141 2.15 -12.61 -4.61
CA ILE A 141 2.65 -11.23 -4.58
C ILE A 141 2.96 -10.82 -3.15
N ARG A 142 2.04 -11.13 -2.23
CA ARG A 142 2.17 -10.85 -0.80
C ARG A 142 3.45 -11.44 -0.25
N ASP A 143 3.83 -12.64 -0.69
CA ASP A 143 5.04 -13.35 -0.25
C ASP A 143 6.35 -12.72 -0.76
N LEU A 144 6.30 -11.83 -1.75
CA LEU A 144 7.47 -11.07 -2.20
C LEU A 144 7.86 -9.95 -1.23
N PHE A 145 6.93 -9.47 -0.39
CA PHE A 145 7.19 -8.36 0.53
C PHE A 145 7.99 -8.80 1.75
N ASP A 146 9.05 -8.04 2.05
CA ASP A 146 9.87 -8.20 3.24
C ASP A 146 9.19 -7.61 4.49
N VAL A 147 8.44 -6.51 4.30
CA VAL A 147 7.62 -5.87 5.34
C VAL A 147 6.21 -5.67 4.82
N LYS A 148 5.20 -5.93 5.65
CA LYS A 148 3.78 -5.84 5.27
C LYS A 148 3.03 -4.96 6.26
N LEU A 149 2.69 -3.74 5.85
CA LEU A 149 1.94 -2.76 6.65
C LEU A 149 0.48 -2.73 6.21
N PHE A 150 -0.46 -2.95 7.13
CA PHE A 150 -1.90 -2.97 6.84
C PHE A 150 -2.64 -1.82 7.53
N LEU A 151 -3.15 -0.88 6.73
CA LEU A 151 -3.94 0.26 7.18
C LEU A 151 -5.42 -0.08 7.22
N ARG A 152 -6.11 0.53 8.19
CA ARG A 152 -7.54 0.37 8.40
C ARG A 152 -8.25 1.72 8.40
N ALA A 153 -9.49 1.70 7.95
CA ALA A 153 -10.41 2.83 8.08
C ALA A 153 -11.83 2.28 8.30
N GLU A 154 -12.63 3.04 9.04
CA GLU A 154 -14.05 2.74 9.20
C GLU A 154 -14.79 3.00 7.89
N TYR A 155 -15.85 2.22 7.63
CA TYR A 155 -16.65 2.32 6.41
C TYR A 155 -17.13 3.76 6.15
N ASN A 156 -17.69 4.44 7.16
CA ASN A 156 -18.21 5.79 6.98
C ASN A 156 -17.11 6.80 6.62
N VAL A 157 -15.91 6.63 7.16
CA VAL A 157 -14.77 7.52 6.91
C VAL A 157 -14.23 7.29 5.51
N MET A 158 -14.03 6.03 5.09
CA MET A 158 -13.54 5.72 3.74
C MET A 158 -14.56 6.13 2.68
N LYS A 159 -15.87 5.94 2.94
CA LYS A 159 -16.96 6.30 2.03
C LYS A 159 -17.00 7.80 1.79
N THR A 160 -17.05 8.58 2.87
CA THR A 160 -17.03 10.04 2.81
C THR A 160 -15.83 10.55 2.01
N ARG A 161 -14.64 9.97 2.25
CA ARG A 161 -13.42 10.36 1.53
C ARG A 161 -13.41 9.94 0.06
N ARG A 162 -13.92 8.74 -0.26
CA ARG A 162 -13.99 8.21 -1.63
C ARG A 162 -14.97 9.01 -2.47
N GLU A 163 -16.17 9.28 -1.94
CA GLU A 163 -17.21 10.06 -2.61
C GLU A 163 -16.84 11.55 -2.78
N ALA A 164 -15.93 12.07 -1.95
CA ALA A 164 -15.42 13.43 -2.07
C ALA A 164 -14.30 13.60 -3.12
N ARG A 165 -13.83 12.51 -3.74
CA ARG A 165 -12.81 12.59 -4.79
C ARG A 165 -13.45 13.13 -6.07
N SER A 166 -12.74 14.05 -6.72
CA SER A 166 -13.17 14.66 -7.98
C SER A 166 -13.08 13.74 -9.20
N GLY A 167 -12.57 12.51 -9.02
CA GLY A 167 -12.34 11.49 -10.05
C GLY A 167 -10.87 11.07 -10.17
N TYR A 168 -10.58 10.20 -11.14
CA TYR A 168 -9.33 9.49 -11.32
C TYR A 168 -8.84 9.62 -12.76
N VAL A 169 -7.54 9.84 -12.94
CA VAL A 169 -6.92 9.79 -14.27
C VAL A 169 -6.68 8.33 -14.63
N THR A 170 -7.25 7.87 -15.75
CA THR A 170 -7.07 6.50 -16.25
C THR A 170 -6.01 6.45 -17.36
N LEU A 171 -5.78 5.28 -17.94
CA LEU A 171 -4.90 5.14 -19.11
C LEU A 171 -5.46 5.88 -20.34
N GLU A 172 -6.78 5.89 -20.49
CA GLU A 172 -7.44 6.38 -21.70
C GLU A 172 -8.30 7.64 -21.48
N GLY A 173 -8.41 8.12 -20.24
CA GLY A 173 -9.17 9.32 -19.94
C GLY A 173 -9.30 9.63 -18.44
N PHE A 174 -10.55 9.71 -18.00
CA PHE A 174 -10.91 10.13 -16.65
C PHE A 174 -12.14 9.34 -16.18
N TRP A 175 -12.06 8.80 -14.97
CA TRP A 175 -13.13 8.06 -14.32
C TRP A 175 -13.68 8.84 -13.12
N GLU A 176 -14.99 8.87 -12.98
CA GLU A 176 -15.68 9.38 -11.78
C GLU A 176 -16.60 8.28 -11.26
N ASP A 177 -16.49 7.98 -9.97
CA ASP A 177 -17.31 6.93 -9.36
C ASP A 177 -18.81 7.30 -9.50
N PRO A 178 -19.66 6.43 -10.06
CA PRO A 178 -21.08 6.71 -10.15
C PRO A 178 -21.73 6.73 -8.75
N PRO A 179 -22.89 7.38 -8.57
CA PRO A 179 -23.61 7.37 -7.30
C PRO A 179 -23.84 5.95 -6.78
N GLY A 180 -23.46 5.69 -5.52
CA GLY A 180 -23.59 4.37 -4.88
C GLY A 180 -22.46 3.38 -5.19
N TYR A 181 -21.42 3.78 -5.95
CA TYR A 181 -20.29 2.91 -6.29
C TYR A 181 -19.59 2.31 -5.07
N VAL A 182 -19.45 3.07 -3.98
CA VAL A 182 -18.82 2.56 -2.74
C VAL A 182 -19.59 1.36 -2.19
N ASP A 183 -20.92 1.45 -2.14
CA ASP A 183 -21.78 0.43 -1.56
C ASP A 183 -21.93 -0.78 -2.48
N ALA A 184 -21.93 -0.53 -3.79
CA ALA A 184 -22.16 -1.55 -4.81
C ALA A 184 -20.88 -2.32 -5.20
N VAL A 185 -19.70 -1.70 -5.09
CA VAL A 185 -18.44 -2.23 -5.64
C VAL A 185 -17.32 -2.19 -4.61
N VAL A 186 -16.89 -1.00 -4.18
CA VAL A 186 -15.66 -0.82 -3.38
C VAL A 186 -15.71 -1.61 -2.06
N TRP A 187 -16.79 -1.46 -1.29
CA TRP A 187 -16.91 -2.09 0.01
C TRP A 187 -17.12 -3.61 -0.09
N PRO A 188 -18.05 -4.13 -0.94
CA PRO A 188 -18.19 -5.57 -1.15
C PRO A 188 -16.88 -6.25 -1.58
N ASN A 189 -16.11 -5.66 -2.50
CA ASN A 189 -14.84 -6.23 -2.93
C ASN A 189 -13.80 -6.21 -1.80
N TYR A 190 -13.71 -5.12 -1.04
CA TYR A 190 -12.83 -5.10 0.14
C TYR A 190 -13.18 -6.20 1.14
N VAL A 191 -14.47 -6.41 1.43
CA VAL A 191 -14.93 -7.51 2.32
C VAL A 191 -14.54 -8.86 1.73
N LYS A 192 -14.86 -9.12 0.46
CA LYS A 192 -14.51 -10.37 -0.23
C LYS A 192 -13.01 -10.66 -0.10
N ASP A 193 -12.18 -9.66 -0.36
CA ASP A 193 -10.75 -9.86 -0.52
C ASP A 193 -9.98 -9.89 0.80
N HIS A 194 -10.53 -9.28 1.88
CA HIS A 194 -9.80 -9.10 3.14
C HIS A 194 -10.49 -9.69 4.38
N ALA A 195 -11.72 -10.21 4.29
CA ALA A 195 -12.45 -10.74 5.46
C ALA A 195 -11.64 -11.76 6.27
N PHE A 196 -10.81 -12.59 5.61
CA PHE A 196 -9.97 -13.59 6.26
C PHE A 196 -8.90 -13.01 7.21
N LEU A 197 -8.60 -11.70 7.14
CA LEU A 197 -7.69 -10.99 8.05
C LEU A 197 -8.38 -10.57 9.36
N PHE A 198 -9.70 -10.79 9.48
CA PHE A 198 -10.52 -10.34 10.60
C PHE A 198 -11.24 -11.51 11.25
N LYS A 199 -11.50 -11.38 12.55
CA LYS A 199 -12.28 -12.36 13.30
C LYS A 199 -13.69 -12.43 12.73
N ASP A 200 -14.18 -13.66 12.56
CA ASP A 200 -15.52 -13.95 12.03
C ASP A 200 -15.82 -13.34 10.64
N GLY A 201 -14.78 -12.88 9.92
CA GLY A 201 -14.93 -12.20 8.63
C GLY A 201 -15.43 -10.76 8.71
N ASP A 202 -15.51 -10.16 9.91
CA ASP A 202 -15.99 -8.79 10.11
C ASP A 202 -14.87 -7.76 9.91
N VAL A 203 -14.80 -7.14 8.73
CA VAL A 203 -13.76 -6.17 8.37
C VAL A 203 -13.81 -4.86 9.18
N GLU A 204 -14.92 -4.57 9.86
CA GLU A 204 -15.00 -3.44 10.79
C GLU A 204 -14.59 -3.83 12.21
N GLY A 205 -14.64 -5.13 12.52
CA GLY A 205 -14.38 -5.72 13.82
C GLY A 205 -12.90 -5.88 14.19
N GLU A 206 -12.61 -6.91 14.98
CA GLU A 206 -11.24 -7.19 15.43
C GLU A 206 -10.42 -7.89 14.35
N ILE A 207 -9.16 -7.53 14.25
CA ILE A 207 -8.20 -8.25 13.41
C ILE A 207 -7.96 -9.65 14.00
N ASP A 208 -7.78 -10.64 13.12
CA ASP A 208 -7.29 -11.96 13.52
C ASP A 208 -5.77 -11.96 13.67
N GLY A 209 -5.30 -11.79 14.90
CA GLY A 209 -3.86 -11.74 15.21
C GLY A 209 -3.11 -13.03 14.89
N GLU A 210 -3.78 -14.20 14.89
CA GLU A 210 -3.12 -15.46 14.50
C GLU A 210 -2.88 -15.50 12.99
N VAL A 211 -3.87 -15.06 12.20
CA VAL A 211 -3.73 -14.95 10.74
C VAL A 211 -2.65 -13.94 10.38
N LEU A 212 -2.68 -12.74 10.96
CA LEU A 212 -1.66 -11.72 10.67
C LEU A 212 -0.27 -12.17 11.08
N GLY A 213 -0.11 -12.78 12.26
CA GLY A 213 1.16 -13.33 12.71
C GLY A 213 1.71 -14.41 11.78
N ARG A 214 0.84 -15.29 11.27
CA ARG A 214 1.21 -16.31 10.28
C ARG A 214 1.66 -15.72 8.95
N LEU A 215 1.03 -14.61 8.52
CA LEU A 215 1.35 -13.94 7.24
C LEU A 215 2.48 -12.90 7.36
N GLY A 216 2.91 -12.59 8.60
CA GLY A 216 3.86 -11.53 8.90
C GLY A 216 3.35 -10.15 8.51
N ILE A 217 2.06 -9.88 8.75
CA ILE A 217 1.42 -8.59 8.49
C ILE A 217 1.37 -7.78 9.79
N GLU A 218 1.96 -6.60 9.75
CA GLU A 218 1.87 -5.59 10.81
C GLU A 218 0.65 -4.71 10.54
N ALA A 219 -0.38 -4.82 11.38
CA ALA A 219 -1.55 -3.96 11.28
C ALA A 219 -1.39 -2.68 12.08
N MET A 220 -1.90 -1.59 11.51
CA MET A 220 -1.95 -0.30 12.15
C MET A 220 -2.68 -0.38 13.51
N PRO A 221 -2.09 0.13 14.60
CA PRO A 221 -2.71 0.14 15.92
C PRO A 221 -4.01 0.94 15.95
N ASP A 222 -4.92 0.58 16.86
CA ASP A 222 -6.23 1.23 16.97
C ASP A 222 -6.16 2.73 17.26
N HIS A 223 -5.20 3.16 18.08
CA HIS A 223 -4.99 4.57 18.39
C HIS A 223 -4.45 5.39 17.20
N ALA A 224 -3.95 4.74 16.16
CA ALA A 224 -3.51 5.38 14.92
C ALA A 224 -4.62 5.48 13.86
N ARG A 225 -5.79 4.88 14.10
CA ARG A 225 -6.94 5.01 13.19
C ARG A 225 -7.40 6.47 13.15
N GLY A 226 -7.31 7.08 11.97
CA GLY A 226 -7.68 8.49 11.78
C GLY A 226 -6.63 9.51 12.27
N ASP A 227 -5.53 9.06 12.87
CA ASP A 227 -4.41 9.89 13.30
C ASP A 227 -3.16 9.57 12.46
N MET A 228 -2.90 10.41 11.45
CA MET A 228 -1.75 10.22 10.56
C MET A 228 -0.41 10.41 11.28
N THR A 229 -0.37 11.16 12.39
CA THR A 229 0.86 11.35 13.19
C THR A 229 1.23 10.05 13.91
N ALA A 230 0.26 9.44 14.59
CA ALA A 230 0.46 8.14 15.25
C ALA A 230 0.72 7.01 14.24
N CYS A 231 0.01 7.02 13.10
CA CYS A 231 0.22 6.06 12.02
C CYS A 231 1.64 6.16 11.43
N LEU A 232 2.13 7.38 11.23
CA LEU A 232 3.49 7.61 10.74
C LEU A 232 4.55 7.11 11.72
N GLN A 233 4.40 7.41 13.03
CA GLN A 233 5.32 6.91 14.06
C GLN A 233 5.38 5.38 14.07
N TRP A 234 4.22 4.71 14.09
CA TRP A 234 4.15 3.25 14.07
C TRP A 234 4.85 2.66 12.83
N ALA A 235 4.51 3.17 11.64
CA ALA A 235 5.11 2.65 10.41
C ALA A 235 6.61 2.93 10.35
N TYR A 236 7.06 4.08 10.86
CA TYR A 236 8.49 4.37 11.00
C TYR A 236 9.21 3.33 11.85
N ASP A 237 8.67 3.00 13.03
CA ASP A 237 9.30 2.07 13.96
C ASP A 237 9.43 0.67 13.34
N VAL A 238 8.37 0.19 12.67
CA VAL A 238 8.40 -1.09 11.95
C VAL A 238 9.48 -1.12 10.87
N LEU A 239 9.63 -0.03 10.11
CA LEU A 239 10.65 0.06 9.05
C LEU A 239 12.07 0.23 9.61
N ASP A 240 12.27 0.98 10.70
CA ASP A 240 13.57 1.10 11.36
C ASP A 240 14.04 -0.27 11.84
N ASP A 241 13.16 -1.04 12.49
CA ASP A 241 13.43 -2.41 12.95
C ASP A 241 13.75 -3.35 11.80
N ALA A 242 13.01 -3.28 10.69
CA ALA A 242 13.27 -4.08 9.49
C ALA A 242 14.65 -3.78 8.88
N LEU A 243 15.07 -2.50 8.85
CA LEU A 243 16.38 -2.10 8.37
C LEU A 243 17.51 -2.58 9.31
N HIS A 244 17.32 -2.56 10.63
CA HIS A 244 18.28 -3.16 11.58
C HIS A 244 18.39 -4.66 11.36
N ALA A 245 17.27 -5.36 11.20
CA ALA A 245 17.25 -6.80 10.96
C ALA A 245 17.91 -7.16 9.62
N PHE A 246 17.77 -6.33 8.60
CA PHE A 246 18.43 -6.52 7.31
C PHE A 246 19.95 -6.32 7.42
N THR A 247 20.38 -5.18 7.96
CA THR A 247 21.81 -4.81 8.03
C THR A 247 22.61 -5.73 8.95
N SER A 248 22.01 -6.24 10.02
CA SER A 248 22.65 -7.20 10.93
C SER A 248 22.85 -8.60 10.32
N ARG A 249 22.09 -8.98 9.29
CA ARG A 249 22.27 -10.26 8.56
C ARG A 249 23.37 -10.21 7.50
N SER A 250 23.75 -9.01 7.08
CA SER A 250 24.80 -8.78 6.06
C SER A 250 26.21 -8.65 6.65
N CYS A 251 26.34 -8.67 7.99
CA CYS A 251 27.61 -8.66 8.72
C CYS A 251 28.10 -10.06 9.10
#